data_AF-D5SU92-F1
#
_entry.id   AF-D5SU92-F1
#
_cell.length_a   1.000
_cell.length_b   1.000
_cell.length_c   1.000
_cell.angle_alpha   90.00
_cell.angle_beta   90.00
_cell.angle_gamma   90.00
#
_symmetry.space_group_name_H-M   'P 1'
#
loop_
_entity.id
_entity.type
_entity.pdbx_description
1 polymer ?
#
loop_
_entity_poly.entity_id
_entity_poly.type
_entity_poly.pdbx_seq_one_letter_code
_entity_poly.pdbx_strand_id
1 'polypeptide(L)'
;MARILVYEPSPWFLPELQRQYGGENVSMTAGNERQRHVASQAERAGPPHETTACVVVDLRRRPERCVELVEELRHRHPEARLILIGDERLAPLEWVLRELGVAHLETNPVRGVDLKRWIDPILQCQSRPRDLSMPVQKSH
;
A
#
# COMPACT_ATOMS: atom_id res chain seq x y z
N MET A 1 2.56 -14.70 -0.90
CA MET A 1 3.56 -13.62 -0.89
C MET A 1 2.82 -12.31 -1.11
N ALA A 2 3.03 -11.33 -0.22
CA ALA A 2 2.32 -10.05 -0.27
C ALA A 2 3.18 -9.01 -0.98
N ARG A 3 2.56 -8.18 -1.84
CA ARG A 3 3.25 -7.08 -2.51
C ARG A 3 2.83 -5.74 -1.94
N ILE A 4 3.81 -4.86 -1.73
CA ILE A 4 3.63 -3.46 -1.38
C ILE A 4 4.08 -2.60 -2.56
N LEU A 5 3.24 -1.67 -3.00
CA LEU A 5 3.59 -0.65 -3.98
C LEU A 5 3.87 0.68 -3.28
N VAL A 6 4.96 1.34 -3.62
CA VAL A 6 5.32 2.64 -3.03
C VAL A 6 5.37 3.70 -4.12
N TYR A 7 4.45 4.67 -4.05
CA TYR A 7 4.40 5.84 -4.91
C TYR A 7 4.98 7.03 -4.15
N GLU A 8 6.25 7.35 -4.37
CA GLU A 8 6.88 8.49 -3.72
C GLU A 8 7.64 9.38 -4.71
N PRO A 9 7.64 10.71 -4.55
CA PRO A 9 8.35 11.59 -5.47
C PRO A 9 9.88 11.51 -5.37
N SER A 10 10.39 11.05 -4.22
CA SER A 10 11.80 10.86 -3.93
C SER A 10 11.94 9.60 -3.07
N PRO A 11 12.98 8.77 -3.26
CA PRO A 11 13.06 7.41 -2.71
C PRO A 11 13.45 7.41 -1.23
N TRP A 12 12.57 7.86 -0.35
CA TRP A 12 12.80 7.92 1.10
C TRP A 12 12.21 6.70 1.82
N PHE A 13 11.06 6.22 1.36
CA PHE A 13 10.26 5.18 1.98
C PHE A 13 10.59 3.80 1.44
N LEU A 14 10.71 3.63 0.12
CA LEU A 14 10.96 2.33 -0.48
C LEU A 14 12.27 1.68 0.02
N PRO A 15 13.43 2.36 0.03
CA PRO A 15 14.66 1.74 0.54
C PRO A 15 14.58 1.37 2.02
N GLU A 16 13.93 2.22 2.82
CA GLU A 16 13.77 1.98 4.25
C GLU A 16 12.82 0.81 4.52
N LEU A 17 11.70 0.73 3.79
CA LEU A 17 10.79 -0.41 3.87
C LEU A 17 11.49 -1.70 3.43
N GLN A 18 12.26 -1.69 2.34
CA GLN A 18 13.04 -2.85 1.89
C GLN A 18 14.03 -3.31 2.97
N ARG A 19 14.69 -2.36 3.65
CA ARG A 19 15.56 -2.66 4.79
C ARG A 19 14.79 -3.28 5.96
N GLN A 20 13.62 -2.75 6.29
CA GLN A 20 12.79 -3.20 7.41
C GLN A 20 12.18 -4.59 7.21
N TYR A 21 11.90 -4.98 5.96
CA TYR A 21 11.30 -6.27 5.60
C TYR A 21 12.30 -7.24 4.98
N GLY A 22 13.60 -6.94 5.04
CA GLY A 22 14.66 -7.81 4.55
C GLY A 22 14.59 -9.20 5.21
N GLY A 23 14.37 -10.24 4.41
CA GLY A 23 14.20 -11.63 4.89
C GLY A 23 12.75 -12.04 5.17
N GLU A 24 11.78 -11.13 5.03
CA GLU A 24 10.35 -11.46 5.07
C GLU A 24 9.82 -11.85 3.69
N ASN A 25 8.68 -12.58 3.65
CA ASN A 25 8.03 -12.99 2.41
C ASN A 25 7.14 -11.88 1.81
N VAL A 26 7.72 -10.70 1.64
CA VAL A 26 7.06 -9.46 1.20
C VAL A 26 7.88 -8.82 0.08
N SER A 27 7.29 -8.59 -1.09
CA SER A 27 7.91 -7.83 -2.18
C SER A 27 7.54 -6.36 -2.12
N MET A 28 8.46 -5.49 -2.59
CA MET A 28 8.27 -4.05 -2.57
C MET A 28 8.75 -3.42 -3.85
N THR A 29 7.82 -2.79 -4.58
CA THR A 29 8.16 -2.17 -5.87
C THR A 29 7.72 -0.72 -5.92
N ALA A 30 8.47 0.07 -6.67
CA ALA A 30 8.10 1.44 -6.92
C ALA A 30 6.90 1.55 -7.86
N GLY A 31 5.93 2.39 -7.52
CA GLY A 31 4.71 2.60 -8.29
C GLY A 31 4.91 3.47 -9.54
N ASN A 32 5.84 4.43 -9.50
CA ASN A 32 6.12 5.32 -10.63
C ASN A 32 7.24 4.79 -11.54
N GLU A 33 7.10 5.03 -12.83
CA GLU A 33 7.97 4.49 -13.89
C GLU A 33 9.44 4.90 -13.71
N ARG A 34 9.69 6.14 -13.24
CA ARG A 34 11.03 6.65 -12.97
C ARG A 34 11.75 5.90 -11.86
N GLN A 35 11.05 5.47 -10.82
CA GLN A 35 11.62 4.69 -9.72
C GLN A 35 11.60 3.18 -9.97
N ARG A 36 10.73 2.67 -10.86
CA ARG A 36 10.83 1.28 -11.34
C ARG A 36 12.19 1.00 -11.97
N HIS A 37 12.78 1.98 -12.66
CA HIS A 37 14.12 1.84 -13.22
C HIS A 37 15.19 1.66 -12.12
N VAL A 38 15.09 2.40 -11.01
CA VAL A 38 15.99 2.26 -9.85
C VAL A 38 15.76 0.94 -9.11
N ALA A 39 14.49 0.55 -8.92
CA ALA A 39 14.12 -0.71 -8.27
C ALA A 39 14.45 -1.96 -9.12
N SER A 40 14.37 -1.85 -10.45
CA SER A 40 14.66 -2.95 -11.38
C SER A 40 16.14 -3.39 -11.39
N GLN A 41 17.04 -2.56 -10.84
CA GLN A 41 18.42 -2.96 -10.62
C GLN A 41 18.60 -3.81 -9.34
N ALA A 42 17.61 -3.82 -8.45
CA ALA A 42 17.67 -4.53 -7.17
C ALA A 42 16.94 -5.89 -7.15
N GLU A 43 16.00 -6.15 -8.08
CA GLU A 43 15.16 -7.36 -8.02
C GLU A 43 15.30 -8.24 -9.26
N ARG A 44 15.94 -9.41 -9.09
CA ARG A 44 15.82 -10.57 -9.98
C ARG A 44 14.88 -11.60 -9.37
N ALA A 45 13.89 -11.99 -10.17
CA ALA A 45 13.04 -13.19 -10.08
C ALA A 45 12.04 -13.26 -8.90
N GLY A 46 10.75 -13.19 -9.23
CA GLY A 46 9.62 -13.54 -8.36
C GLY A 46 8.45 -14.13 -9.18
N PRO A 47 7.82 -15.25 -8.74
CA PRO A 47 6.85 -16.08 -9.47
C PRO A 47 5.44 -15.45 -9.59
N PRO A 48 4.51 -16.04 -10.39
CA PRO A 48 3.24 -15.40 -10.73
C PRO A 48 2.24 -15.44 -9.54
N HIS A 49 1.41 -14.41 -9.45
CA HIS A 49 0.34 -14.18 -8.46
C HIS A 49 0.72 -13.50 -7.14
N GLU A 50 1.57 -12.48 -7.19
CA GLU A 50 1.66 -11.52 -6.08
C GLU A 50 0.40 -10.66 -6.02
N THR A 51 -0.38 -10.81 -4.94
CA THR A 51 -1.49 -9.89 -4.65
C THR A 51 -0.92 -8.60 -4.07
N THR A 52 -1.28 -7.45 -4.64
CA THR A 52 -0.98 -6.16 -4.01
C THR A 52 -1.77 -6.06 -2.71
N ALA A 53 -1.08 -6.19 -1.59
CA ALA A 53 -1.68 -6.08 -0.27
C ALA A 53 -1.88 -4.63 0.15
N CYS A 54 -0.90 -3.79 -0.19
CA CYS A 54 -0.84 -2.40 0.25
C CYS A 54 -0.28 -1.51 -0.85
N VAL A 55 -0.80 -0.29 -0.94
CA VAL A 55 -0.20 0.79 -1.71
C VAL A 55 0.04 1.97 -0.79
N VAL A 56 1.30 2.41 -0.71
CA VAL A 56 1.71 3.61 0.02
C VAL A 56 1.90 4.74 -0.99
N VAL A 57 1.31 5.90 -0.73
CA VAL A 57 1.35 7.03 -1.66
C VAL A 57 1.73 8.30 -0.93
N ASP A 58 2.81 8.94 -1.35
CA ASP A 58 3.22 10.27 -0.91
C ASP A 58 2.65 11.35 -1.85
N LEU A 59 1.67 12.07 -1.34
CA LEU A 59 0.93 13.12 -2.01
C LEU A 59 1.43 14.53 -1.65
N ARG A 60 2.45 14.68 -0.79
CA ARG A 60 2.91 16.01 -0.32
C ARG A 60 3.32 16.95 -1.46
N ARG A 61 3.78 16.43 -2.60
CA ARG A 61 4.11 17.25 -3.77
C ARG A 61 2.93 17.57 -4.69
N ARG A 62 1.84 16.82 -4.59
CA ARG A 62 0.70 16.86 -5.51
C ARG A 62 -0.64 16.61 -4.76
N PRO A 63 -0.94 17.34 -3.67
CA PRO A 63 -2.18 17.11 -2.91
C PRO A 63 -3.44 17.35 -3.74
N GLU A 64 -3.36 18.19 -4.78
CA GLU A 64 -4.45 18.48 -5.69
C GLU A 64 -4.95 17.27 -6.48
N ARG A 65 -4.13 16.21 -6.60
CA ARG A 65 -4.47 14.98 -7.33
C ARG A 65 -4.95 13.85 -6.43
N CYS A 66 -5.16 14.10 -5.13
CA CYS A 66 -5.42 13.04 -4.16
C CYS A 66 -6.65 12.18 -4.51
N VAL A 67 -7.77 12.79 -4.89
CA VAL A 67 -9.02 12.09 -5.23
C VAL A 67 -8.84 11.25 -6.50
N GLU A 68 -8.40 11.88 -7.59
CA GLU A 68 -8.14 11.22 -8.88
C GLU A 68 -7.22 10.00 -8.71
N LEU A 69 -6.13 10.16 -7.95
CA LEU A 69 -5.16 9.11 -7.75
C LEU A 69 -5.70 7.97 -6.88
N VAL A 70 -6.49 8.26 -5.85
CA VAL A 70 -7.13 7.23 -5.03
C VAL A 70 -8.09 6.39 -5.87
N GLU A 71 -8.92 7.03 -6.69
CA GLU A 71 -9.84 6.33 -7.59
C GLU A 71 -9.09 5.44 -8.59
N GLU A 72 -8.04 5.96 -9.23
CA GLU A 72 -7.19 5.20 -10.14
C GLU A 72 -6.58 3.97 -9.46
N LEU A 73 -6.01 4.16 -8.26
CA LEU A 73 -5.33 3.09 -7.52
C LEU A 73 -6.32 2.02 -7.04
N ARG A 74 -7.53 2.41 -6.63
CA ARG A 74 -8.57 1.45 -6.28
C ARG A 74 -9.05 0.64 -7.47
N HIS A 75 -9.19 1.27 -8.63
CA HIS A 75 -9.56 0.56 -9.84
C HIS A 75 -8.47 -0.45 -10.25
N ARG A 76 -7.20 -0.06 -10.16
CA ARG A 76 -6.07 -0.92 -10.54
C ARG A 76 -5.75 -2.01 -9.50
N HIS A 77 -5.98 -1.73 -8.22
CA HIS A 77 -5.64 -2.61 -7.10
C HIS A 77 -6.81 -2.71 -6.11
N PRO A 78 -7.93 -3.35 -6.49
CA PRO A 78 -9.16 -3.34 -5.68
C PRO A 78 -9.02 -4.01 -4.32
N GLU A 79 -8.13 -4.99 -4.19
CA GLU A 79 -7.87 -5.71 -2.93
C GLU A 79 -6.82 -5.02 -2.03
N ALA A 80 -6.15 -3.98 -2.55
CA ALA A 80 -5.08 -3.32 -1.83
C ALA A 80 -5.63 -2.28 -0.83
N ARG A 81 -5.01 -2.22 0.35
CA ARG A 81 -5.24 -1.14 1.30
C ARG A 81 -4.37 0.06 0.93
N LEU A 82 -4.98 1.24 0.86
CA LEU A 82 -4.29 2.48 0.53
C LEU A 82 -3.85 3.20 1.81
N ILE A 83 -2.56 3.56 1.87
CA ILE A 83 -1.97 4.44 2.87
C ILE A 83 -1.55 5.71 2.15
N LEU A 84 -2.09 6.85 2.56
CA LEU A 84 -1.75 8.15 2.03
C LEU A 84 -0.89 8.93 3.02
N ILE A 85 0.17 9.52 2.51
CA ILE A 85 1.05 10.44 3.23
C ILE A 85 0.89 11.79 2.56
N GLY A 86 0.33 12.74 3.29
CA GLY A 86 0.07 14.09 2.84
C GLY A 86 0.69 15.13 3.76
N ASP A 87 0.13 16.33 3.69
CA ASP A 87 0.35 17.41 4.64
C ASP A 87 -1.01 18.02 5.01
N GLU A 88 -1.00 19.11 5.77
CA GLU A 88 -2.18 19.81 6.26
C GLU A 88 -3.19 20.20 5.16
N ARG A 89 -2.75 20.31 3.89
CA ARG A 89 -3.64 20.61 2.76
C ARG A 89 -4.63 19.48 2.47
N LEU A 90 -4.34 18.25 2.91
CA LEU A 90 -5.27 17.11 2.79
C LEU A 90 -6.23 16.99 3.98
N ALA A 91 -6.01 17.70 5.09
CA ALA A 91 -6.85 17.58 6.28
C ALA A 91 -8.35 17.86 6.00
N PRO A 92 -8.73 18.87 5.19
CA PRO A 92 -10.14 19.09 4.84
C PRO A 92 -10.77 17.95 4.04
N LEU A 93 -9.96 17.11 3.40
CA LEU A 93 -10.40 16.02 2.53
C LEU A 93 -10.34 14.66 3.23
N GLU A 94 -9.91 14.58 4.49
CA GLU A 94 -9.72 13.31 5.19
C GLU A 94 -10.97 12.42 5.13
N TRP A 95 -12.14 12.99 5.42
CA TRP A 95 -13.38 12.24 5.39
C TRP A 95 -13.70 11.70 4.00
N VAL A 96 -13.54 12.54 2.96
CA VAL A 96 -13.74 12.14 1.56
C VAL A 96 -12.80 11.01 1.17
N LEU A 97 -11.52 11.11 1.54
CA LEU A 97 -10.52 10.09 1.24
C LEU A 97 -10.83 8.76 1.96
N ARG A 98 -11.32 8.81 3.20
CA ARG A 98 -11.76 7.61 3.94
C ARG A 98 -12.98 6.95 3.32
N GLU A 99 -13.99 7.71 2.89
CA GLU A 99 -15.15 7.20 2.15
C GLU A 99 -14.72 6.57 0.82
N LEU A 100 -13.70 7.14 0.19
CA LEU A 100 -13.03 6.55 -0.96
C LEU A 100 -12.16 5.35 -0.60
N GLY A 101 -12.22 4.79 0.61
CA GLY A 101 -11.58 3.51 0.97
C GLY A 101 -10.11 3.60 1.36
N VAL A 102 -9.59 4.80 1.61
CA VAL A 102 -8.25 4.99 2.17
C VAL A 102 -8.20 4.41 3.58
N ALA A 103 -7.29 3.47 3.81
CA ALA A 103 -7.14 2.79 5.10
C ALA A 103 -6.44 3.67 6.14
N HIS A 104 -5.50 4.50 5.69
CA HIS A 104 -4.76 5.41 6.56
C HIS A 104 -4.39 6.70 5.82
N LEU A 105 -4.56 7.84 6.48
CA LEU A 105 -4.06 9.14 6.04
C LEU A 105 -3.18 9.71 7.16
N GLU A 106 -1.94 10.03 6.84
CA GLU A 106 -1.04 10.75 7.73
C GLU A 106 -0.66 12.10 7.11
N THR A 107 -0.86 13.18 7.86
CA THR A 107 -0.53 14.55 7.45
C THR A 107 0.66 15.11 8.22
N ASN A 108 1.11 14.43 9.28
CA ASN A 108 2.31 14.79 10.00
C ASN A 108 3.58 14.29 9.27
N PRO A 109 4.76 14.85 9.58
CA PRO A 109 6.02 14.34 9.06
C PRO A 109 6.21 12.85 9.36
N VAL A 110 6.33 12.05 8.30
CA VAL A 110 6.52 10.60 8.39
C VAL A 110 7.98 10.23 8.17
N ARG A 111 8.56 9.44 9.09
CA ARG A 111 9.82 8.77 8.84
C ARG A 111 9.53 7.39 8.26
N GLY A 112 10.40 6.90 7.37
CA GLY A 112 10.21 5.56 6.77
C GLY A 112 10.06 4.46 7.83
N VAL A 113 10.72 4.61 8.98
CA VAL A 113 10.61 3.69 10.12
C VAL A 113 9.18 3.52 10.64
N ASP A 114 8.36 4.56 10.52
CA ASP A 114 7.00 4.60 11.05
C ASP A 114 6.01 3.85 10.15
N LEU A 115 6.35 3.59 8.88
CA LEU A 115 5.44 2.98 7.92
C LEU A 115 5.08 1.53 8.27
N LYS A 116 6.04 0.79 8.83
CA LYS A 116 5.84 -0.62 9.19
C LYS A 116 4.66 -0.80 10.16
N ARG A 117 4.46 0.14 11.10
CA ARG A 117 3.35 0.10 12.08
C ARG A 117 1.96 0.14 11.45
N TRP A 118 1.84 0.72 10.25
CA TRP A 118 0.58 0.80 9.50
C TRP A 118 0.41 -0.37 8.53
N ILE A 119 1.52 -0.89 8.01
CA ILE A 119 1.52 -1.97 7.02
C ILE A 119 1.35 -3.34 7.68
N ASP A 120 1.99 -3.60 8.83
CA ASP A 120 1.94 -4.91 9.49
C ASP A 120 0.50 -5.39 9.76
N PRO A 121 -0.44 -4.56 10.27
CA PRO A 121 -1.84 -4.99 10.44
C PRO A 121 -2.53 -5.38 9.13
N ILE A 122 -2.18 -4.73 8.02
CA ILE A 122 -2.73 -5.03 6.69
C ILE A 122 -2.25 -6.40 6.23
N LEU A 123 -0.96 -6.68 6.37
CA LEU A 123 -0.35 -7.96 5.98
C LEU A 123 -0.87 -9.13 6.84
N GLN A 124 -1.08 -8.90 8.14
CA GLN A 124 -1.66 -9.90 9.04
C GLN A 124 -3.11 -10.25 8.67
N CYS A 125 -3.92 -9.26 8.28
CA CYS A 125 -5.31 -9.49 7.85
C CYS A 125 -5.39 -10.35 6.57
N GLN A 126 -4.45 -10.22 5.64
CA GLN A 126 -4.42 -11.00 4.40
C GLN A 126 -3.88 -12.43 4.60
N SER A 127 -3.14 -12.67 5.68
CA SER A 127 -2.57 -13.98 6.00
C SER A 127 -3.57 -14.92 6.67
N ARG A 128 -4.74 -14.43 7.10
CA ARG A 128 -5.81 -15.28 7.64
C ARG A 128 -6.55 -15.95 6.48
N PRO A 129 -6.62 -17.29 6.42
CA PRO A 129 -7.51 -17.95 5.48
C PRO A 129 -8.93 -17.43 5.71
N ARG A 130 -9.62 -17.02 4.64
CA ARG A 130 -11.07 -16.80 4.70
C ARG A 130 -11.69 -18.17 4.98
N ASP A 131 -11.91 -18.50 6.25
CA ASP A 131 -12.72 -19.64 6.67
C ASP A 131 -14.17 -19.41 6.22
N LEU A 132 -14.43 -19.62 4.94
CA LEU A 132 -15.75 -19.79 4.37
C LEU A 132 -16.08 -21.28 4.37
N SER A 133 -16.15 -21.87 5.56
CA SER A 133 -16.86 -23.13 5.77
C SER A 133 -18.30 -22.78 6.13
N MET A 134 -19.15 -22.56 5.14
CA MET A 134 -20.60 -22.61 5.39
C MET A 134 -20.98 -24.05 5.73
N PRO A 135 -21.66 -24.32 6.86
CA PRO A 135 -22.25 -25.63 7.06
C PRO A 135 -23.37 -25.80 6.04
N VAL A 136 -23.19 -26.73 5.10
CA VAL A 136 -24.30 -27.26 4.30
C VAL A 136 -25.23 -27.97 5.27
N GLN A 137 -26.29 -27.29 5.70
CA GLN A 137 -27.42 -27.96 6.35
C GLN A 137 -28.08 -28.88 5.31
N LYS A 138 -27.73 -30.17 5.35
CA LYS A 138 -28.53 -31.21 4.72
C LYS A 138 -29.83 -31.30 5.51
N SER A 139 -30.91 -30.83 4.91
CA SER A 139 -32.26 -31.12 5.37
C SER A 139 -32.59 -32.56 4.94
N HIS A 140 -32.91 -33.41 5.91
CA HIS A 140 -33.56 -34.70 5.72
C HIS A 140 -34.94 -34.64 6.37
#